data_AF-A0A7X4W2V8-F1
#
_entry.id   AF-A0A7X4W2V8-F1
#
_cell.length_a   1.000
_cell.length_b   1.000
_cell.length_c   1.000
_cell.angle_alpha   90.00
_cell.angle_beta   90.00
_cell.angle_gamma   90.00
#
_symmetry.space_group_name_H-M   'P 1'
#
loop_
_entity.id
_entity.type
_entity.pdbx_description
1 polymer ?
#
loop_
_entity_poly.entity_id
_entity_poly.type
_entity_poly.pdbx_seq_one_letter_code
_entity_poly.pdbx_strand_id
1 'polypeptide(L)'
;MTLLASLLLIALGGYAVFAALFDTRNHRRLWRGVAIGCLVLLILLLAGCVTREAPPPEPPPLPAPVLCAAPVGMTVQEPEPERPAGAITQRDVAAYLVELHRWGWRGWRRLSSVRAHAKACASNANDESMKEY
;
A
#
# COMPACT_ATOMS: atom_id res chain seq x y z
N MET A 1 26.15 1.37 29.12
CA MET A 1 25.99 1.36 30.60
C MET A 1 24.83 0.48 31.09
N THR A 2 23.86 0.10 30.25
CA THR A 2 22.69 -0.71 30.65
C THR A 2 22.98 -2.22 30.79
N LEU A 3 23.94 -2.77 30.05
CA LEU A 3 24.29 -4.20 30.08
C LEU A 3 25.03 -4.63 31.36
N LEU A 4 25.93 -3.77 31.87
CA LEU A 4 26.62 -4.02 33.14
C LEU A 4 25.65 -3.98 34.34
N ALA A 5 24.67 -3.07 34.31
CA ALA A 5 23.64 -2.97 35.33
C ALA A 5 22.72 -4.20 35.36
N SER A 6 22.39 -4.75 34.20
CA SER A 6 21.55 -5.96 34.10
C SER A 6 22.29 -7.22 34.55
N LEU A 7 23.58 -7.38 34.20
CA LEU A 7 24.38 -8.49 34.69
C LEU A 7 24.57 -8.46 36.21
N LEU A 8 24.77 -7.28 36.80
CA LEU A 8 24.85 -7.11 38.25
C LEU A 8 23.54 -7.49 38.96
N LEU A 9 22.40 -7.11 38.40
CA LEU A 9 21.08 -7.47 38.94
C LEU A 9 20.83 -8.98 38.88
N ILE A 10 21.23 -9.63 37.79
CA ILE A 10 21.11 -11.09 37.65
C ILE A 10 22.04 -11.80 38.64
N ALA A 11 23.27 -11.33 38.79
CA ALA A 11 24.25 -11.91 39.73
C ALA A 11 23.81 -11.73 41.20
N LEU A 12 23.33 -10.56 41.58
CA LEU A 12 22.80 -10.29 42.94
C LEU A 12 21.53 -11.09 43.22
N GLY A 13 20.61 -11.16 42.24
CA GLY A 13 19.40 -11.97 42.35
C GLY A 13 19.71 -13.47 42.49
N GLY A 14 20.64 -13.98 41.68
CA GLY A 14 21.08 -15.36 41.73
C GLY A 14 21.78 -15.72 43.05
N TYR A 15 22.64 -14.83 43.56
CA TYR A 15 23.33 -15.03 44.84
C TYR A 15 22.36 -15.03 46.03
N ALA A 16 21.35 -14.15 46.03
CA ALA A 16 20.34 -14.11 47.08
C ALA A 16 19.49 -15.39 47.12
N VAL A 17 19.13 -15.94 45.96
CA VAL A 17 18.40 -17.22 45.85
C VAL A 17 19.27 -18.39 46.29
N PHE A 18 20.56 -18.40 45.92
CA PHE A 18 21.50 -19.46 46.30
C PHE A 18 21.76 -19.47 47.82
N ALA A 19 22.01 -18.31 48.43
CA ALA A 19 22.19 -18.18 49.87
C ALA A 19 20.93 -18.56 50.66
N ALA A 20 19.75 -18.24 50.11
CA ALA A 20 18.45 -18.58 50.68
C ALA A 20 18.13 -20.09 50.62
N LEU A 21 18.65 -20.82 49.61
CA LEU A 21 18.49 -22.27 49.48
C LEU A 21 19.38 -23.06 50.44
N PHE A 22 20.55 -22.53 50.81
CA PHE A 22 21.49 -23.20 51.72
C PHE A 22 21.17 -23.01 53.21
N ASP A 23 20.40 -21.98 53.59
CA ASP A 23 20.00 -21.74 54.99
C ASP A 23 18.69 -22.48 55.35
N THR A 24 18.85 -23.75 55.74
CA THR A 24 17.74 -24.65 56.12
C THR A 24 16.97 -24.23 57.38
N ARG A 25 17.42 -23.21 58.13
CA ARG A 25 16.77 -22.78 59.38
C ARG A 25 15.68 -21.73 59.19
N ASN A 26 15.59 -21.09 58.02
CA ASN A 26 14.73 -19.92 57.79
C ASN A 26 13.60 -20.16 56.75
N HIS A 27 13.19 -21.42 56.58
CA HIS A 27 12.22 -21.88 55.59
C HIS A 27 10.88 -21.10 55.63
N ARG A 28 10.37 -20.72 56.80
CA ARG A 28 9.10 -19.95 56.90
C ARG A 28 9.21 -18.50 56.39
N ARG A 29 10.36 -17.84 56.54
CA ARG A 29 10.54 -16.47 56.03
C ARG A 29 10.79 -16.49 54.52
N LEU A 30 11.49 -17.50 54.01
CA LEU A 30 11.67 -17.73 52.58
C LEU A 30 10.33 -17.91 51.87
N TRP A 31 9.47 -18.79 52.39
CA TRP A 31 8.18 -19.06 51.77
C TRP A 31 7.27 -17.83 51.74
N ARG A 32 7.35 -16.95 52.75
CA ARG A 32 6.66 -15.66 52.74
C ARG A 32 7.20 -14.72 51.65
N GLY A 33 8.52 -14.63 51.52
CA GLY A 33 9.16 -13.81 50.48
C GLY A 33 8.83 -14.29 49.06
N VAL A 34 8.91 -15.61 48.83
CA VAL A 34 8.55 -16.24 47.56
C VAL A 34 7.06 -16.04 47.25
N ALA A 35 6.18 -16.24 48.23
CA ALA A 35 4.74 -16.03 48.04
C ALA A 35 4.41 -14.57 47.67
N ILE A 36 5.03 -13.60 48.34
CA ILE A 36 4.84 -12.17 48.03
C ILE A 36 5.41 -11.85 46.64
N GLY A 37 6.60 -12.36 46.30
CA GLY A 37 7.20 -12.16 44.98
C GLY A 37 6.35 -12.74 43.84
N CYS A 38 5.84 -13.96 44.00
CA CYS A 38 4.92 -14.58 43.05
C CYS A 38 3.62 -13.77 42.92
N LEU A 39 3.08 -13.26 44.03
CA LEU A 39 1.85 -12.47 44.01
C LEU A 39 2.03 -11.15 43.26
N VAL A 40 3.16 -10.45 43.47
CA VAL A 40 3.50 -9.22 42.74
C VAL A 40 3.69 -9.51 41.24
N LEU A 41 4.39 -10.59 40.89
CA LEU A 41 4.58 -11.01 39.50
C LEU A 41 3.23 -11.32 38.83
N LEU A 42 2.33 -12.00 39.54
CA LEU A 42 0.99 -12.31 39.07
C LEU A 42 0.21 -11.02 38.79
N ILE A 43 0.22 -10.06 39.73
CA ILE A 43 -0.46 -8.77 39.54
C ILE A 43 0.08 -8.02 38.30
N LEU A 44 1.40 -8.02 38.09
CA LEU A 44 2.01 -7.38 36.91
C LEU A 44 1.59 -8.06 35.59
N LEU A 45 1.52 -9.40 35.58
CA LEU A 45 1.05 -10.16 34.43
C LEU A 45 -0.44 -9.89 34.13
N LEU A 46 -1.29 -9.82 35.15
CA LEU A 46 -2.71 -9.49 34.97
C LEU A 46 -2.93 -8.03 34.55
N ALA A 47 -2.14 -7.09 35.05
CA ALA A 47 -2.22 -5.68 34.68
C ALA A 47 -1.83 -5.44 33.20
N GLY A 48 -0.95 -6.29 32.64
CA GLY A 48 -0.52 -6.19 31.23
C GLY A 48 -1.58 -6.59 30.19
N CYS A 49 -2.67 -7.27 30.58
CA CYS A 49 -3.71 -7.71 29.65
C CYS A 49 -4.80 -6.67 29.38
N VAL A 50 -4.86 -5.55 30.13
CA VAL A 50 -5.90 -4.52 29.97
C VAL A 50 -5.59 -3.51 28.86
N THR A 51 -4.34 -3.39 28.43
CA THR A 51 -3.91 -2.51 27.33
C THR A 51 -4.01 -3.18 25.96
N ARG A 52 -5.20 -3.66 25.60
CA ARG A 52 -5.51 -3.91 24.19
C ARG A 52 -6.07 -2.61 23.61
N GLU A 53 -5.23 -1.89 22.87
CA GLU A 53 -5.68 -0.74 22.08
C GLU A 53 -6.85 -1.18 21.20
N ALA A 54 -7.92 -0.38 21.19
CA ALA A 54 -9.05 -0.62 20.32
C ALA A 54 -8.55 -0.66 18.87
N PRO A 55 -9.04 -1.59 18.03
CA PRO A 55 -8.66 -1.60 16.62
C PRO A 55 -8.97 -0.22 16.02
N PRO A 56 -8.07 0.31 15.16
CA PRO A 56 -8.31 1.58 14.51
C PRO A 56 -9.65 1.51 13.73
N PRO A 57 -10.39 2.63 13.65
CA PRO A 57 -11.64 2.67 12.90
C PRO A 57 -11.39 2.24 11.45
N GLU A 58 -12.34 1.47 10.88
CA GLU A 58 -12.28 1.08 9.47
C GLU A 58 -12.23 2.34 8.59
N PRO A 59 -11.37 2.36 7.55
CA PRO A 59 -11.32 3.50 6.64
C PRO A 59 -12.66 3.63 5.90
N PRO A 60 -13.10 4.86 5.61
CA PRO A 60 -14.32 5.08 4.85
C PRO A 60 -14.23 4.40 3.46
N PRO A 61 -15.36 3.92 2.92
CA PRO A 61 -15.37 3.30 1.60
C PRO A 61 -14.87 4.28 0.55
N LEU A 62 -13.91 3.84 -0.27
CA LEU A 62 -13.40 4.62 -1.39
C LEU A 62 -14.51 4.78 -2.46
N PRO A 63 -14.60 5.95 -3.12
CA PRO A 63 -15.54 6.13 -4.22
C PRO A 63 -15.26 5.13 -5.34
N ALA A 64 -16.32 4.68 -6.01
CA ALA A 64 -16.20 3.74 -7.12
C ALA A 64 -15.35 4.34 -8.26
N PRO A 65 -14.45 3.57 -8.89
CA PRO A 65 -13.59 4.09 -9.95
C PRO A 65 -14.44 4.48 -11.17
N VAL A 66 -14.33 5.75 -11.61
CA VAL A 66 -14.99 6.21 -12.83
C VAL A 66 -14.21 5.72 -14.05
N LEU A 67 -14.85 4.84 -14.83
CA LEU A 67 -14.28 4.28 -16.05
C LEU A 67 -14.47 5.24 -17.23
N CYS A 68 -13.48 6.10 -17.46
CA CYS A 68 -13.42 6.99 -18.63
C CYS A 68 -12.92 6.27 -19.90
N ALA A 69 -13.60 5.19 -20.30
CA ALA A 69 -13.28 4.47 -21.52
C ALA A 69 -13.79 5.24 -22.75
N ALA A 70 -12.94 5.34 -23.79
CA ALA A 70 -13.34 5.94 -25.06
C ALA A 70 -14.42 5.06 -25.74
N PRO A 71 -15.45 5.65 -26.36
CA PRO A 71 -16.47 4.89 -27.07
C PRO A 71 -15.86 4.19 -28.28
N VAL A 72 -16.40 3.00 -28.62
CA VAL A 72 -15.87 2.12 -29.68
C VAL A 72 -15.70 2.85 -31.01
N GLY A 73 -16.59 3.79 -31.35
CA GLY A 73 -16.51 4.59 -32.57
C GLY A 73 -15.29 5.52 -32.67
N MET A 74 -14.68 5.91 -31.55
CA MET A 74 -13.51 6.80 -31.54
C MET A 74 -12.18 6.05 -31.72
N THR A 75 -12.17 4.74 -31.47
CA THR A 75 -10.97 3.90 -31.54
C THR A 75 -10.91 3.02 -32.79
N VAL A 76 -11.89 3.13 -33.68
CA VAL A 76 -11.90 2.42 -34.97
C VAL A 76 -10.67 2.81 -35.79
N GLN A 77 -9.86 1.81 -36.14
CA GLN A 77 -8.70 2.00 -36.99
C GLN A 77 -9.15 2.29 -38.42
N GLU A 78 -8.57 3.33 -39.01
CA GLU A 78 -8.69 3.58 -40.45
C GLU A 78 -7.64 2.72 -41.18
N PRO A 79 -8.02 2.03 -42.27
CA PRO A 79 -7.07 1.25 -43.04
C PRO A 79 -5.92 2.15 -43.54
N GLU A 80 -4.69 1.62 -43.46
CA GLU A 80 -3.52 2.28 -44.04
C GLU A 80 -3.66 2.34 -45.57
N PRO A 81 -3.18 3.41 -46.24
CA PRO A 81 -3.15 3.46 -47.69
C PRO A 81 -2.35 2.28 -48.27
N GLU A 82 -2.83 1.73 -49.38
CA GLU A 82 -2.16 0.61 -50.04
C GLU A 82 -0.81 1.06 -50.64
N ARG A 83 0.24 0.26 -50.40
CA ARG A 83 1.55 0.51 -50.98
C ARG A 83 1.53 0.17 -52.48
N PRO A 84 2.15 0.99 -53.34
CA PRO A 84 2.27 0.66 -54.75
C PRO A 84 3.10 -0.63 -54.92
N ALA A 85 2.69 -1.49 -55.84
CA ALA A 85 3.33 -2.78 -56.11
C ALA A 85 3.58 -2.98 -57.62
N GLY A 86 4.60 -3.79 -57.97
CA GLY A 86 4.96 -4.08 -59.37
C GLY A 86 5.97 -3.09 -59.95
N ALA A 87 5.76 -2.65 -61.19
CA ALA A 87 6.61 -1.65 -61.85
C ALA A 87 6.27 -0.24 -61.33
N ILE A 88 6.91 0.14 -60.21
CA ILE A 88 6.64 1.40 -59.50
C ILE A 88 7.31 2.59 -60.23
N THR A 89 6.54 3.65 -60.48
CA THR A 89 7.07 4.92 -60.97
C THR A 89 7.29 5.93 -59.83
N GLN A 90 8.10 6.97 -60.05
CA GLN A 90 8.24 8.07 -59.08
C GLN A 90 6.90 8.76 -58.76
N ARG A 91 5.99 8.81 -59.73
CA ARG A 91 4.66 9.40 -59.55
C ARG A 91 3.82 8.60 -58.56
N ASP A 92 3.90 7.28 -58.62
CA ASP A 92 3.16 6.38 -57.71
C ASP A 92 3.66 6.53 -56.28
N VAL A 93 4.98 6.63 -56.09
CA VAL A 93 5.57 6.90 -54.78
C VAL A 93 5.11 8.26 -54.24
N ALA A 94 5.12 9.31 -55.06
CA ALA A 94 4.67 10.63 -54.63
C ALA A 94 3.19 10.64 -54.23
N ALA A 95 2.33 9.96 -55.00
CA ALA A 95 0.91 9.83 -54.68
C ALA A 95 0.70 9.06 -53.36
N TYR A 96 1.41 7.95 -53.17
CA TYR A 96 1.38 7.16 -51.94
C TYR A 96 1.80 7.99 -50.71
N LEU A 97 2.88 8.75 -50.80
CA LEU A 97 3.36 9.58 -49.70
C LEU A 97 2.36 10.66 -49.29
N VAL A 98 1.66 11.27 -50.26
CA VAL A 98 0.60 12.24 -49.98
C VAL A 98 -0.56 11.60 -49.24
N GLU A 99 -1.02 10.44 -49.67
CA GLU A 99 -2.10 9.72 -48.98
C GLU A 99 -1.68 9.22 -47.60
N LEU A 100 -0.46 8.74 -47.46
CA LEU A 100 0.10 8.33 -46.17
C LEU A 100 0.16 9.50 -45.19
N HIS A 101 0.58 10.68 -45.65
CA HIS A 101 0.60 11.88 -44.82
C HIS A 101 -0.80 12.29 -44.36
N ARG A 102 -1.78 12.26 -45.28
CA ARG A 102 -3.19 12.56 -44.97
C ARG A 102 -3.77 11.57 -43.96
N TRP A 103 -3.51 10.27 -44.15
CA TRP A 103 -3.91 9.22 -43.24
C TRP A 103 -3.31 9.45 -41.85
N GLY A 104 -2.01 9.72 -41.76
CA GLY A 104 -1.35 10.03 -40.49
C GLY A 104 -1.94 11.25 -39.79
N TRP A 105 -2.21 12.33 -40.52
CA TRP A 105 -2.85 13.54 -39.97
C TRP A 105 -4.24 13.25 -39.41
N ARG A 106 -5.06 12.47 -40.12
CA ARG A 106 -6.38 12.04 -39.62
C ARG A 106 -6.27 11.20 -38.35
N GLY A 107 -5.30 10.29 -38.30
CA GLY A 107 -5.00 9.48 -37.11
C GLY A 107 -4.67 10.34 -35.88
N TRP A 108 -3.77 11.31 -36.02
CA TRP A 108 -3.43 12.25 -34.95
C TRP A 108 -4.64 13.07 -34.46
N ARG A 109 -5.50 13.49 -35.39
CA ARG A 109 -6.73 14.22 -35.04
C ARG A 109 -7.73 13.35 -34.27
N ARG A 110 -7.84 12.06 -34.58
CA ARG A 110 -8.65 11.13 -33.76
C ARG A 110 -8.05 10.98 -32.37
N LEU A 111 -6.73 10.79 -32.26
CA LEU A 111 -6.07 10.67 -30.96
C LEU A 111 -6.29 11.91 -30.07
N SER A 112 -6.25 13.12 -30.64
CA SER A 112 -6.53 14.34 -29.89
C SER A 112 -7.99 14.41 -29.41
N SER A 113 -8.95 13.92 -30.20
CA SER A 113 -10.36 13.82 -29.77
C SER A 113 -10.56 12.82 -28.62
N VAL A 114 -9.90 11.65 -28.64
CA VAL A 114 -9.91 10.69 -27.53
C VAL A 114 -9.35 11.31 -26.26
N ARG A 115 -8.25 12.06 -26.35
CA ARG A 115 -7.66 12.76 -25.21
C ARG A 115 -8.59 13.85 -24.65
N ALA A 116 -9.26 14.60 -25.53
CA ALA A 116 -10.23 15.61 -25.13
C ALA A 116 -11.42 14.97 -24.39
N HIS A 117 -11.92 13.84 -24.91
CA HIS A 117 -12.99 13.07 -24.27
C HIS A 117 -12.58 12.56 -22.88
N ALA A 118 -11.39 11.96 -22.76
CA ALA A 118 -10.88 11.49 -21.47
C ALA A 118 -10.74 12.63 -20.45
N LYS A 119 -10.26 13.81 -20.88
CA LYS A 119 -10.16 14.99 -20.02
C LYS A 119 -11.53 15.47 -19.53
N ALA A 120 -12.52 15.51 -20.42
CA ALA A 120 -13.88 15.91 -20.08
C ALA A 120 -14.56 14.92 -19.12
N CYS A 121 -14.37 13.62 -19.33
CA CYS A 121 -14.88 12.60 -18.42
C CYS A 121 -14.27 12.73 -17.02
N ALA A 122 -12.94 12.91 -16.94
CA ALA A 122 -12.25 13.09 -15.67
C ALA A 122 -12.67 14.36 -14.92
N SER A 123 -12.91 15.48 -15.63
CA SER A 123 -13.41 16.70 -14.98
C SER A 123 -14.82 16.50 -14.42
N ASN A 124 -15.72 15.88 -15.17
CA ASN A 124 -17.09 15.67 -14.74
C ASN A 124 -17.17 14.73 -13.52
N ALA A 125 -16.33 13.69 -13.50
CA ALA A 125 -16.22 12.78 -12.35
C ALA A 125 -15.82 13.51 -11.06
N ASN A 126 -14.85 14.43 -11.15
CA ASN A 126 -14.40 15.22 -10.01
C ASN A 126 -15.49 16.19 -9.54
N ASP A 127 -16.22 16.83 -10.45
CA ASP A 127 -17.30 17.76 -10.11
C ASP A 127 -18.48 17.06 -9.43
N GLU A 128 -18.81 15.82 -9.83
CA GLU A 128 -19.84 15.01 -9.16
C GLU A 128 -19.42 14.63 -7.74
N SER A 129 -18.17 14.21 -7.54
CA SER A 129 -17.67 13.89 -6.19
C SER A 129 -17.66 15.08 -5.23
N MET A 130 -17.57 16.32 -5.73
CA MET A 130 -17.65 17.53 -4.89
C MET A 130 -19.08 17.92 -4.50
N LYS A 131 -20.11 17.39 -5.18
CA LYS A 131 -21.53 17.67 -4.86
C LYS A 131 -22.10 16.72 -3.83
N GLU A 132 -21.49 15.56 -3.63
CA GLU A 132 -21.92 14.57 -2.64
C GLU A 132 -21.38 14.83 -1.22
N TYR A 133 -20.56 15.88 -1.05
CA TYR A 133 -20.06 16.40 0.24
C TYR A 133 -20.69 17.75 0.59
#